data_AF-A0A0L1IFU7-F1
#
_entry.id   AF-A0A0L1IFU7-F1
#
_cell.length_a   1.000
_cell.length_b   1.000
_cell.length_c   1.000
_cell.angle_alpha   90.00
_cell.angle_beta   90.00
_cell.angle_gamma   90.00
#
_symmetry.space_group_name_H-M   'P 1'
#
loop_
_entity.id
_entity.type
_entity.pdbx_description
1 polymer ?
#
loop_
_entity_poly.entity_id
_entity_poly.type
_entity_poly.pdbx_seq_one_letter_code
_entity_poly.pdbx_strand_id
1 'polypeptide(L)'
;MHEKIKEEKKELNSIPKCKNKTIFHISLICIITILSRICCIINTVIWSKLIKPYKFSNNLLCEEKNGESFLWNILKCFSYWDGEYFLRLSLNGTEYNYEQNHAFFPTLPLIIIYIKRILTKYCIYECTNCVIYILIMLVVNNLFFLIASIGIYVYSLIHFRNENYDIDEFKISSGKEHNCYYSYKINNVKESYRFSFFISILYAFSLGNIHASSFYNESIFSCFSIWGFNFLQLCISSKKRGEKKNYIYEILCILCFATCSCFRSNGILFLIPVFFF
;
A
#
# COMPACT_ATOMS: atom_id res chain seq x y z
N MET A 1 -10.45 -43.71 13.30
CA MET A 1 -10.28 -43.61 11.82
C MET A 1 -11.49 -42.95 11.15
N HIS A 2 -12.73 -43.32 11.50
CA HIS A 2 -13.94 -42.71 10.93
C HIS A 2 -14.17 -41.22 11.27
N GLU A 3 -13.73 -40.75 12.44
CA GLU A 3 -13.84 -39.32 12.82
C GLU A 3 -12.85 -38.43 12.06
N LYS A 4 -11.58 -38.84 11.92
CA LYS A 4 -10.58 -38.12 11.11
C LYS A 4 -11.03 -37.94 9.65
N ILE A 5 -11.64 -38.96 9.05
CA ILE A 5 -12.18 -38.89 7.67
C ILE A 5 -13.40 -37.94 7.60
N LYS A 6 -14.17 -37.81 8.69
CA LYS A 6 -15.32 -36.89 8.78
C LYS A 6 -14.86 -35.43 8.95
N GLU A 7 -13.77 -35.19 9.67
CA GLU A 7 -13.14 -33.87 9.82
C GLU A 7 -12.46 -33.42 8.53
N GLU A 8 -11.67 -34.29 7.87
CA GLU A 8 -11.07 -33.99 6.56
C GLU A 8 -12.14 -33.69 5.48
N LYS A 9 -13.26 -34.43 5.47
CA LYS A 9 -14.38 -34.14 4.55
C LYS A 9 -15.14 -32.84 4.90
N LYS A 10 -15.14 -32.41 6.17
CA LYS A 10 -15.71 -31.12 6.59
C LYS A 10 -14.80 -29.95 6.21
N GLU A 11 -13.49 -30.10 6.38
CA GLU A 11 -12.50 -29.13 5.91
C GLU A 11 -12.56 -28.98 4.40
N LEU A 12 -12.54 -30.08 3.63
CA LEU A 12 -12.52 -30.03 2.17
C LEU A 12 -13.77 -29.35 1.57
N ASN A 13 -14.94 -29.55 2.18
CA ASN A 13 -16.20 -28.90 1.78
C ASN A 13 -16.29 -27.42 2.23
N SER A 14 -15.46 -26.97 3.17
CA SER A 14 -15.42 -25.59 3.66
C SER A 14 -14.51 -24.67 2.81
N ILE A 15 -13.50 -25.24 2.15
CA ILE A 15 -12.52 -24.54 1.30
C ILE A 15 -13.19 -23.74 0.15
N PRO A 16 -14.10 -24.30 -0.67
CA PRO A 16 -14.75 -23.53 -1.74
C PRO A 16 -15.65 -22.40 -1.20
N LYS A 17 -16.32 -22.62 -0.06
CA LYS A 17 -17.12 -21.58 0.62
C LYS A 17 -16.26 -20.43 1.18
N CYS A 18 -15.06 -20.72 1.69
CA CYS A 18 -14.13 -19.70 2.17
C CYS A 18 -13.49 -18.89 1.03
N LYS A 19 -13.13 -19.54 -0.08
CA LYS A 19 -12.56 -18.85 -1.25
C LYS A 19 -13.52 -17.82 -1.84
N ASN A 20 -14.81 -18.17 -1.98
CA ASN A 20 -15.84 -17.25 -2.46
C ASN A 20 -16.06 -16.05 -1.53
N LYS A 21 -16.00 -16.25 -0.21
CA LYS A 21 -16.09 -15.14 0.76
C LYS A 21 -14.90 -14.20 0.69
N THR A 22 -13.69 -14.73 0.50
CA THR A 22 -12.47 -13.92 0.38
C THR A 22 -12.54 -13.01 -0.84
N ILE A 23 -12.93 -13.56 -2.00
CA ILE A 23 -13.10 -12.77 -3.23
C ILE A 23 -14.14 -11.66 -3.03
N PHE A 24 -15.28 -12.00 -2.42
CA PHE A 24 -16.32 -11.02 -2.12
C PHE A 24 -15.81 -9.88 -1.23
N HIS A 25 -15.11 -10.20 -0.14
CA HIS A 25 -14.55 -9.18 0.76
C HIS A 25 -13.49 -8.32 0.07
N ILE A 26 -12.60 -8.91 -0.74
CA ILE A 26 -11.60 -8.15 -1.51
C ILE A 26 -12.28 -7.19 -2.48
N SER A 27 -13.28 -7.65 -3.24
CA SER A 27 -14.04 -6.78 -4.15
C SER A 27 -14.71 -5.62 -3.40
N LEU A 28 -15.29 -5.90 -2.23
CA LEU A 28 -15.91 -4.86 -1.40
C LEU A 28 -14.88 -3.86 -0.85
N ILE A 29 -13.72 -4.34 -0.39
CA ILE A 29 -12.58 -3.49 0.03
C ILE A 29 -12.14 -2.61 -1.13
N CYS A 30 -12.06 -3.15 -2.35
CA CYS A 30 -11.65 -2.37 -3.52
C CYS A 30 -12.64 -1.23 -3.79
N ILE A 31 -13.94 -1.52 -3.79
CA ILE A 31 -14.98 -0.51 -4.01
C ILE A 31 -14.93 0.57 -2.92
N ILE A 32 -14.89 0.17 -1.65
CA ILE A 32 -14.84 1.11 -0.52
C ILE A 32 -13.57 1.97 -0.58
N THR A 33 -12.42 1.36 -0.89
CA THR A 33 -11.14 2.07 -0.99
C THR A 33 -11.17 3.08 -2.13
N ILE A 34 -11.65 2.70 -3.32
CA ILE A 34 -11.79 3.61 -4.47
C ILE A 34 -12.70 4.78 -4.12
N LEU A 35 -13.86 4.53 -3.50
CA LEU A 35 -14.77 5.59 -3.07
C LEU A 35 -14.12 6.51 -2.04
N SER A 36 -13.42 5.96 -1.04
CA SER A 36 -12.63 6.74 -0.07
C SER A 36 -11.59 7.61 -0.77
N ARG A 37 -10.88 7.08 -1.78
CA ARG A 37 -9.88 7.84 -2.55
C ARG A 37 -10.51 8.99 -3.34
N ILE A 38 -11.62 8.75 -4.01
CA ILE A 38 -12.36 9.80 -4.72
C ILE A 38 -12.79 10.90 -3.74
N CYS A 39 -13.35 10.53 -2.58
CA CYS A 39 -13.72 11.49 -1.53
C CYS A 39 -12.51 12.29 -1.02
N CYS A 40 -11.35 11.66 -0.82
CA CYS A 40 -10.13 12.35 -0.39
C CYS A 40 -9.59 13.32 -1.45
N ILE A 41 -9.60 12.94 -2.73
CA ILE A 41 -9.21 13.82 -3.85
C ILE A 41 -10.12 15.05 -3.88
N ILE A 42 -11.45 14.84 -3.83
CA ILE A 42 -12.43 15.92 -3.81
C ILE A 42 -12.22 16.84 -2.61
N ASN A 43 -12.07 16.27 -1.40
CA ASN A 43 -11.80 17.06 -0.20
C ASN A 43 -10.51 17.87 -0.32
N THR A 44 -9.44 17.30 -0.88
CA THR A 44 -8.16 18.01 -1.07
C THR A 44 -8.34 19.23 -1.97
N VAL A 45 -9.07 19.07 -3.08
CA VAL A 45 -9.37 20.18 -4.00
C VAL A 45 -10.22 21.25 -3.32
N ILE A 46 -11.26 20.86 -2.58
CA ILE A 46 -12.13 21.80 -1.84
C ILE A 46 -11.30 22.61 -0.83
N TRP A 47 -10.53 21.92 0.02
CA TRP A 47 -9.71 22.57 1.05
C TRP A 47 -8.62 23.46 0.47
N SER A 48 -8.02 23.09 -0.66
CA SER A 48 -7.04 23.96 -1.32
C SER A 48 -7.61 25.27 -1.84
N LYS A 49 -8.93 25.35 -2.06
CA LYS A 49 -9.63 26.59 -2.44
C LYS A 49 -10.06 27.41 -1.23
N LEU A 50 -10.40 26.75 -0.12
CA LEU A 50 -10.81 27.41 1.11
C LEU A 50 -9.63 28.03 1.86
N ILE A 51 -8.49 27.33 1.87
CA ILE A 51 -7.27 27.76 2.57
C ILE A 51 -6.28 28.24 1.53
N LYS A 52 -5.92 29.53 1.60
CA LYS A 52 -4.87 30.07 0.72
C LYS A 52 -3.54 29.38 1.05
N PRO A 53 -2.93 28.68 0.08
CA PRO A 53 -1.62 28.09 0.30
C PRO A 53 -0.59 29.20 0.54
N TYR A 54 0.46 28.88 1.30
CA TYR A 54 1.66 29.71 1.32
C TYR A 54 2.21 29.84 -0.12
N LYS A 55 2.90 30.94 -0.45
CA LYS A 55 3.45 31.13 -1.80
C LYS A 55 4.43 29.98 -2.12
N PHE A 56 4.00 29.03 -2.96
CA PHE A 56 4.83 27.92 -3.42
C PHE A 56 5.53 28.28 -4.74
N SER A 57 6.73 27.75 -4.94
CA SER A 57 7.48 27.99 -6.19
C SER A 57 6.85 27.28 -7.39
N ASN A 58 5.94 26.34 -7.15
CA ASN A 58 5.17 25.64 -8.19
C ASN A 58 4.42 26.57 -9.13
N ASN A 59 3.95 27.72 -8.64
CA ASN A 59 3.28 28.71 -9.50
C ASN A 59 4.25 29.28 -10.54
N LEU A 60 5.53 29.47 -10.19
CA LEU A 60 6.56 29.93 -11.13
C LEU A 60 7.07 28.81 -12.04
N LEU A 61 7.14 27.57 -11.55
CA LEU A 61 7.63 26.41 -12.30
C LEU A 61 6.69 25.97 -13.42
N CYS A 62 5.39 26.15 -13.21
CA CYS A 62 4.33 25.63 -14.08
C CYS A 62 3.38 26.72 -14.59
N GLU A 63 3.73 27.99 -14.46
CA GLU A 63 3.00 29.09 -15.10
C GLU A 63 3.17 29.00 -16.61
N GLU A 64 2.05 28.86 -17.33
CA GLU A 64 2.03 28.96 -18.77
C GLU A 64 2.10 30.43 -19.18
N LYS A 65 2.73 30.71 -20.34
CA LYS A 65 2.86 32.07 -20.90
C LYS A 65 1.51 32.78 -21.12
N ASN A 66 0.41 32.04 -21.15
CA ASN A 66 -0.95 32.53 -21.37
C ASN A 66 -1.83 32.54 -20.09
N GLY A 67 -1.23 32.35 -18.92
CA GLY A 67 -1.93 32.23 -17.63
C GLY A 67 -2.14 30.78 -17.19
N GLU A 68 -2.50 30.56 -15.92
CA GLU A 68 -2.69 29.20 -15.37
C GLU A 68 -3.82 28.45 -16.09
N SER A 69 -3.55 27.24 -16.59
CA SER A 69 -4.59 26.38 -17.14
C SER A 69 -5.58 25.95 -16.07
N PHE A 70 -6.87 25.82 -16.44
CA PHE A 70 -7.94 25.43 -15.52
C PHE A 70 -7.63 24.10 -14.80
N LEU A 71 -7.09 23.12 -15.54
CA LEU A 71 -6.67 21.84 -14.98
C LEU A 71 -5.53 21.98 -13.98
N TRP A 72 -4.54 22.83 -14.26
CA TRP A 72 -3.45 23.10 -13.33
C TRP A 72 -3.96 23.71 -12.02
N ASN A 73 -4.89 24.67 -12.10
CA ASN A 73 -5.46 25.30 -10.92
C ASN A 73 -6.19 24.31 -10.00
N ILE A 74 -6.77 23.23 -10.56
CA ILE A 74 -7.38 22.15 -9.79
C ILE A 74 -6.34 21.20 -9.21
N LEU A 75 -5.32 20.84 -9.99
CA LEU A 75 -4.39 19.75 -9.68
C LEU A 75 -3.16 20.18 -8.88
N LYS A 76 -2.78 21.46 -8.90
CA LYS A 76 -1.56 21.96 -8.26
C LYS A 76 -1.50 21.66 -6.77
N CYS A 77 -2.65 21.53 -6.09
CA CYS A 77 -2.70 21.17 -4.67
C CYS A 77 -2.08 19.80 -4.34
N PHE A 78 -2.04 18.87 -5.29
CA PHE A 78 -1.38 17.58 -5.10
C PHE A 78 0.14 17.67 -5.14
N SER A 79 0.70 18.79 -5.59
CA SER A 79 2.15 19.05 -5.61
C SER A 79 2.64 19.92 -4.44
N TYR A 80 1.79 20.21 -3.44
CA TYR A 80 2.20 21.01 -2.29
C TYR A 80 3.11 20.24 -1.33
N TRP A 81 3.80 20.99 -0.46
CA TRP A 81 4.76 20.48 0.51
C TRP A 81 5.93 19.77 -0.19
N ASP A 82 6.30 18.59 0.27
CA ASP A 82 7.39 17.83 -0.31
C ASP A 82 7.11 17.35 -1.75
N GLY A 83 5.85 17.36 -2.18
CA GLY A 83 5.49 17.05 -3.57
C GLY A 83 6.07 18.02 -4.60
N GLU A 84 6.43 19.23 -4.17
CA GLU A 84 7.09 20.23 -5.00
C GLU A 84 8.49 19.73 -5.43
N TYR A 85 9.25 19.14 -4.50
CA TYR A 85 10.58 18.61 -4.80
C TYR A 85 10.51 17.42 -5.75
N PHE A 86 9.58 16.49 -5.53
CA PHE A 86 9.40 15.36 -6.42
C PHE A 86 8.92 15.77 -7.82
N LEU A 87 8.01 16.75 -7.92
CA LEU A 87 7.59 17.32 -9.20
C LEU A 87 8.77 17.98 -9.92
N ARG A 88 9.56 18.81 -9.22
CA ARG A 88 10.74 19.47 -9.78
C ARG A 88 11.77 18.47 -10.28
N LEU A 89 12.07 17.42 -9.51
CA LEU A 89 12.96 16.34 -9.93
C LEU A 89 12.42 15.63 -11.19
N SER A 90 11.10 15.43 -11.27
CA SER A 90 10.48 14.79 -12.44
C SER A 90 10.57 15.65 -13.70
N LEU A 91 10.46 16.98 -13.55
CA LEU A 91 10.57 17.95 -14.64
C LEU A 91 12.02 18.09 -15.15
N ASN A 92 12.99 18.10 -14.24
CA ASN A 92 14.42 18.31 -14.55
C ASN A 92 15.18 17.00 -14.85
N GLY A 93 14.48 15.90 -15.14
CA GLY A 93 15.15 14.64 -15.48
C GLY A 93 15.99 14.05 -14.33
N THR A 94 15.59 14.31 -13.08
CA THR A 94 16.25 13.89 -11.82
C THR A 94 17.58 14.56 -11.49
N GLU A 95 17.90 15.68 -12.14
CA GLU A 95 19.07 16.48 -11.78
C GLU A 95 18.89 17.20 -10.43
N TYR A 96 19.85 16.96 -9.52
CA TYR A 96 19.90 17.62 -8.21
C TYR A 96 20.52 19.01 -8.32
N ASN A 97 19.71 19.99 -8.72
CA ASN A 97 20.17 21.37 -8.87
C ASN A 97 20.33 22.13 -7.54
N TYR A 98 19.76 21.63 -6.45
CA TYR A 98 19.79 22.25 -5.14
C TYR A 98 20.10 21.23 -4.06
N GLU A 99 20.82 21.65 -3.02
CA GLU A 99 21.25 20.79 -1.91
C GLU A 99 20.07 20.08 -1.23
N GLN A 100 18.98 20.81 -0.99
CA GLN A 100 17.75 20.28 -0.39
C GLN A 100 17.12 19.12 -1.17
N ASN A 101 17.42 18.98 -2.47
CA ASN A 101 16.89 17.87 -3.24
C ASN A 101 17.57 16.53 -2.88
N HIS A 102 18.77 16.53 -2.28
CA HIS A 102 19.47 15.30 -1.89
C HIS A 102 18.74 14.50 -0.81
N ALA A 103 17.83 15.12 -0.06
CA ALA A 103 16.97 14.43 0.89
C ALA A 103 15.89 13.56 0.21
N PHE A 104 15.58 13.81 -1.07
CA PHE A 104 14.50 13.15 -1.81
C PHE A 104 15.06 12.17 -2.84
N PHE A 105 14.93 10.89 -2.54
CA PHE A 105 15.41 9.82 -3.42
C PHE A 105 14.63 9.81 -4.75
N PRO A 106 15.28 9.63 -5.92
CA PRO A 106 14.66 9.96 -7.21
C PRO A 106 13.81 8.83 -7.79
N THR A 107 13.64 7.70 -7.09
CA THR A 107 12.92 6.52 -7.61
C THR A 107 11.52 6.84 -8.10
N LEU A 108 10.73 7.60 -7.34
CA LEU A 108 9.40 8.01 -7.78
C LEU A 108 9.46 8.92 -9.02
N PRO A 109 10.23 10.03 -9.02
CA PRO A 109 10.43 10.82 -10.22
C PRO A 109 10.82 10.01 -11.46
N LEU A 110 11.73 9.04 -11.31
CA LEU A 110 12.14 8.14 -12.41
C LEU A 110 10.97 7.30 -12.93
N ILE A 111 10.16 6.72 -12.05
CA ILE A 111 8.96 5.96 -12.43
C ILE A 111 8.00 6.85 -13.24
N ILE A 112 7.75 8.07 -12.77
CA ILE A 112 6.80 8.97 -13.44
C ILE A 112 7.36 9.44 -14.80
N ILE A 113 8.65 9.76 -14.89
CA ILE A 113 9.32 10.07 -16.16
C ILE A 113 9.18 8.90 -17.14
N TYR A 114 9.41 7.67 -16.67
CA TYR A 114 9.33 6.47 -17.52
C TYR A 114 7.90 6.21 -18.01
N ILE A 115 6.90 6.28 -17.12
CA ILE A 115 5.49 6.14 -17.48
C ILE A 115 5.09 7.23 -18.48
N LYS A 116 5.50 8.48 -18.25
CA LYS A 116 5.25 9.58 -19.18
C LYS A 116 5.83 9.28 -20.55
N ARG A 117 7.09 8.83 -20.64
CA ARG A 117 7.74 8.49 -21.92
C ARG A 117 6.96 7.41 -22.68
N ILE A 118 6.48 6.39 -21.98
CA ILE A 118 5.61 5.36 -22.57
C ILE A 118 4.31 6.00 -23.07
N LEU A 119 3.62 6.78 -22.23
CA LEU A 119 2.35 7.41 -22.58
C LEU A 119 2.49 8.35 -23.78
N THR A 120 3.52 9.19 -23.83
CA THR A 120 3.76 10.10 -24.96
C THR A 120 4.11 9.37 -26.26
N LYS A 121 4.62 8.13 -26.17
CA LYS A 121 4.89 7.30 -27.35
C LYS A 121 3.61 6.76 -27.98
N TYR A 122 2.59 6.47 -27.17
CA TYR A 122 1.33 5.85 -27.63
C TYR A 122 0.16 6.82 -27.72
N CYS A 123 0.21 7.95 -27.04
CA CYS A 123 -0.86 8.93 -26.98
C CYS A 123 -0.29 10.35 -27.08
N ILE A 124 -0.86 11.15 -27.99
CA ILE A 124 -0.57 12.58 -28.10
C ILE A 124 -1.54 13.29 -27.16
N TYR A 125 -1.00 13.98 -26.15
CA TYR A 125 -1.80 14.79 -25.23
C TYR A 125 -1.40 16.26 -25.36
N GLU A 126 -2.37 17.17 -25.43
CA GLU A 126 -2.16 18.62 -25.48
C GLU A 126 -2.00 19.27 -24.08
N CYS A 127 -1.65 18.48 -23.06
CA CYS A 127 -1.49 18.98 -21.69
C CYS A 127 -0.06 19.42 -21.40
N THR A 128 0.10 20.37 -20.48
CA THR A 128 1.44 20.72 -19.98
C THR A 128 2.09 19.58 -19.21
N ASN A 129 3.42 19.60 -19.21
CA ASN A 129 4.23 18.62 -18.51
C ASN A 129 3.79 18.46 -17.05
N CYS A 130 3.63 19.57 -16.32
CA CYS A 130 3.24 19.53 -14.90
C CYS A 130 1.93 18.81 -14.66
N VAL A 131 0.90 19.08 -15.47
CA VAL A 131 -0.40 18.41 -15.39
C VAL A 131 -0.24 16.90 -15.63
N ILE A 132 0.52 16.50 -16.65
CA ILE A 132 0.75 15.09 -16.97
C ILE A 132 1.47 14.37 -15.82
N TYR A 133 2.53 14.96 -15.26
CA TYR A 133 3.26 14.37 -14.14
C TYR A 133 2.35 14.18 -12.91
N ILE A 134 1.53 15.18 -12.56
CA ILE A 134 0.58 15.06 -11.44
C ILE A 134 -0.48 13.99 -11.71
N LEU A 135 -1.03 13.92 -12.92
CA LEU A 135 -2.06 12.92 -13.26
C LEU A 135 -1.52 11.49 -13.19
N ILE A 136 -0.33 11.24 -13.77
CA ILE A 136 0.33 9.94 -13.66
C ILE A 136 0.52 9.59 -12.19
N MET A 137 1.01 10.56 -11.41
CA MET A 137 1.26 10.34 -10.00
C MET A 137 0.00 10.01 -9.21
N LEU A 138 -1.08 10.77 -9.41
CA LEU A 138 -2.38 10.50 -8.81
C LEU A 138 -2.84 9.06 -9.10
N VAL A 139 -2.73 8.60 -10.35
CA VAL A 139 -3.11 7.24 -10.71
C VAL A 139 -2.21 6.21 -10.02
N VAL A 140 -0.89 6.38 -10.10
CA VAL A 140 0.09 5.46 -9.49
C VAL A 140 -0.12 5.35 -7.99
N ASN A 141 -0.21 6.47 -7.29
CA ASN A 141 -0.36 6.47 -5.84
C ASN A 141 -1.66 5.84 -5.37
N ASN A 142 -2.78 6.17 -6.00
CA ASN A 142 -4.06 5.57 -5.62
C ASN A 142 -4.13 4.07 -5.96
N LEU A 143 -3.44 3.63 -7.02
CA LEU A 143 -3.30 2.20 -7.34
C LEU A 143 -2.50 1.47 -6.25
N PHE A 144 -1.33 1.98 -5.87
CA PHE A 144 -0.52 1.38 -4.80
C PHE A 144 -1.25 1.40 -3.45
N PHE A 145 -1.99 2.47 -3.15
CA PHE A 145 -2.83 2.53 -1.95
C PHE A 145 -3.90 1.44 -1.93
N LEU A 146 -4.55 1.19 -3.06
CA LEU A 146 -5.53 0.11 -3.21
C LEU A 146 -4.89 -1.26 -2.95
N ILE A 147 -3.73 -1.52 -3.55
CA ILE A 147 -2.98 -2.77 -3.36
C ILE A 147 -2.53 -2.93 -1.89
N ALA A 148 -2.13 -1.85 -1.23
CA ALA A 148 -1.81 -1.83 0.20
C ALA A 148 -3.03 -2.19 1.07
N SER A 149 -4.20 -1.63 0.78
CA SER A 149 -5.45 -1.89 1.50
C SER A 149 -5.84 -3.38 1.45
N ILE A 150 -5.67 -4.01 0.29
CA ILE A 150 -5.82 -5.47 0.12
C ILE A 150 -4.77 -6.22 0.95
N GLY A 151 -3.51 -5.75 0.92
CA GLY A 151 -2.42 -6.34 1.69
C GLY A 151 -2.67 -6.35 3.20
N ILE A 152 -3.29 -5.30 3.76
CA ILE A 152 -3.66 -5.24 5.19
C ILE A 152 -4.71 -6.29 5.56
N TYR A 153 -5.71 -6.46 4.70
CA TYR A 153 -6.74 -7.49 4.86
C TYR A 153 -6.11 -8.90 4.82
N VAL A 154 -5.23 -9.14 3.84
CA VAL A 154 -4.55 -10.42 3.67
C VAL A 154 -3.62 -10.70 4.85
N TYR A 155 -2.87 -9.71 5.32
CA TYR A 155 -1.95 -9.85 6.45
C TYR A 155 -2.67 -10.32 7.72
N SER A 156 -3.75 -9.62 8.05
CA SER A 156 -4.58 -9.93 9.22
C SER A 156 -5.14 -11.36 9.13
N LEU A 157 -5.60 -11.77 7.94
CA LEU A 157 -6.09 -13.14 7.73
C LEU A 157 -5.00 -14.20 7.90
N ILE A 158 -3.80 -13.96 7.35
CA ILE A 158 -2.68 -14.90 7.48
C ILE A 158 -2.27 -15.02 8.95
N HIS A 159 -2.22 -13.90 9.67
CA HIS A 159 -1.88 -13.86 11.08
C HIS A 159 -2.82 -14.72 11.93
N PHE A 160 -4.14 -14.49 11.87
CA PHE A 160 -5.11 -15.30 12.63
C PHE A 160 -5.15 -16.76 12.19
N ARG A 161 -4.92 -17.04 10.91
CA ARG A 161 -4.82 -18.41 10.45
C ARG A 161 -3.66 -19.12 11.14
N ASN A 162 -2.51 -18.48 11.28
CA ASN A 162 -1.35 -19.07 11.96
C ASN A 162 -1.58 -19.28 13.45
N GLU A 163 -2.18 -18.31 14.15
CA GLU A 163 -2.46 -18.46 15.59
C GLU A 163 -3.40 -19.63 15.88
N ASN A 164 -4.41 -19.87 15.04
CA ASN A 164 -5.29 -21.03 15.21
C ASN A 164 -4.53 -22.36 15.09
N TYR A 165 -3.54 -22.47 14.19
CA TYR A 165 -2.66 -23.64 14.14
C TYR A 165 -1.82 -23.77 15.42
N ASP A 166 -1.26 -22.66 15.91
CA ASP A 166 -0.49 -22.67 17.15
C ASP A 166 -1.37 -23.10 18.35
N ILE A 167 -2.63 -22.66 18.42
CA ILE A 167 -3.57 -23.07 19.48
C ILE A 167 -3.93 -24.56 19.40
N ASP A 168 -4.14 -25.10 18.20
CA ASP A 168 -4.46 -26.53 18.03
C ASP A 168 -3.26 -27.42 18.37
N GLU A 169 -2.03 -27.00 18.05
CA GLU A 169 -0.79 -27.69 18.45
C GLU A 169 -0.49 -27.52 19.95
N PHE A 170 -0.80 -26.36 20.53
CA PHE A 170 -0.60 -26.06 21.95
C PHE A 170 -1.64 -26.73 22.86
N LYS A 171 -2.90 -26.85 22.42
CA LYS A 171 -3.94 -27.67 23.10
C LYS A 171 -3.56 -29.15 23.16
N ILE A 172 -2.77 -29.63 22.20
CA ILE A 172 -2.24 -30.99 22.21
C ILE A 172 -1.04 -31.12 23.17
N SER A 173 -0.33 -30.02 23.49
CA SER A 173 0.99 -30.11 24.14
C SER A 173 1.14 -29.52 25.55
N SER A 174 0.44 -28.47 25.99
CA SER A 174 0.37 -28.09 27.42
C SER A 174 -0.46 -26.83 27.70
N GLY A 175 -1.12 -26.78 28.85
CA GLY A 175 -1.88 -25.62 29.32
C GLY A 175 -1.04 -24.53 29.97
N LYS A 176 -0.54 -23.57 29.18
CA LYS A 176 -0.09 -22.26 29.70
C LYS A 176 -0.56 -21.10 28.82
N GLU A 177 -1.49 -20.33 29.38
CA GLU A 177 -2.02 -19.08 28.81
C GLU A 177 -0.97 -17.97 28.83
N HIS A 178 -0.63 -17.42 27.66
CA HIS A 178 0.02 -16.12 27.55
C HIS A 178 -0.87 -15.15 26.77
N ASN A 179 -1.11 -14.00 27.41
CA ASN A 179 -2.22 -13.08 27.19
C ASN A 179 -1.94 -12.03 26.10
N CYS A 180 -2.69 -12.11 25.00
CA CYS A 180 -3.04 -10.94 24.19
C CYS A 180 -4.58 -10.84 24.14
N TYR A 181 -5.14 -9.83 24.80
CA TYR A 181 -6.58 -9.77 25.15
C TYR A 181 -7.54 -9.72 23.94
N TYR A 182 -7.06 -9.23 22.79
CA TYR A 182 -7.85 -9.13 21.56
C TYR A 182 -7.74 -10.37 20.66
N SER A 183 -6.61 -11.08 20.65
CA SER A 183 -6.41 -12.29 19.82
C SER A 183 -7.16 -13.50 20.37
N TYR A 184 -7.19 -13.68 21.70
CA TYR A 184 -7.77 -14.86 22.35
C TYR A 184 -9.28 -15.04 22.14
N LYS A 185 -9.98 -14.00 21.66
CA LYS A 185 -11.44 -14.04 21.51
C LYS A 185 -11.91 -14.39 20.09
N ILE A 186 -11.02 -14.39 19.09
CA ILE A 186 -11.37 -14.71 17.71
C ILE A 186 -11.33 -16.22 17.53
N ASN A 187 -12.35 -16.90 18.05
CA ASN A 187 -12.44 -18.36 18.01
C ASN A 187 -13.00 -18.91 16.70
N ASN A 188 -13.47 -18.04 15.80
CA ASN A 188 -14.16 -18.44 14.58
C ASN A 188 -13.56 -17.79 13.35
N VAL A 189 -13.37 -18.59 12.30
CA VAL A 189 -12.96 -18.14 10.95
C VAL A 189 -13.83 -16.98 10.45
N LYS A 190 -15.13 -16.95 10.79
CA LYS A 190 -16.01 -15.83 10.42
C LYS A 190 -15.61 -14.49 11.07
N GLU A 191 -15.11 -14.53 12.30
CA GLU A 191 -14.70 -13.32 13.03
C GLU A 191 -13.35 -12.81 12.52
N SER A 192 -12.42 -13.69 12.15
CA SER A 192 -11.15 -13.25 11.54
C SER A 192 -11.37 -12.52 10.22
N TYR A 193 -12.31 -12.97 9.37
CA TYR A 193 -12.72 -12.23 8.17
C TYR A 193 -13.30 -10.85 8.48
N ARG A 194 -14.18 -10.75 9.49
CA ARG A 194 -14.79 -9.47 9.90
C ARG A 194 -13.75 -8.50 10.45
N PHE A 195 -12.86 -8.99 11.29
CA PHE A 195 -11.79 -8.16 11.86
C PHE A 195 -10.81 -7.70 10.78
N SER A 196 -10.36 -8.61 9.92
CA SER A 196 -9.45 -8.26 8.81
C SER A 196 -10.08 -7.22 7.87
N PHE A 197 -11.38 -7.36 7.59
CA PHE A 197 -12.13 -6.39 6.80
C PHE A 197 -12.22 -5.03 7.52
N PHE A 198 -12.48 -5.02 8.83
CA PHE A 198 -12.52 -3.81 9.64
C PHE A 198 -11.18 -3.06 9.66
N ILE A 199 -10.06 -3.76 9.84
CA ILE A 199 -8.72 -3.13 9.81
C ILE A 199 -8.41 -2.53 8.44
N SER A 200 -8.77 -3.22 7.35
CA SER A 200 -8.61 -2.70 5.99
C SER A 200 -9.45 -1.43 5.75
N ILE A 201 -10.67 -1.37 6.29
CA ILE A 201 -11.49 -0.14 6.27
C ILE A 201 -10.82 0.98 7.06
N LEU A 202 -10.32 0.71 8.28
CA LEU A 202 -9.63 1.72 9.07
C LEU A 202 -8.42 2.30 8.34
N TYR A 203 -7.64 1.45 7.65
CA TYR A 203 -6.56 1.88 6.79
C TYR A 203 -7.07 2.76 5.63
N ALA A 204 -8.18 2.39 4.99
CA ALA A 204 -8.75 3.17 3.88
C ALA A 204 -9.24 4.57 4.30
N PHE A 205 -9.68 4.75 5.55
CA PHE A 205 -10.27 6.01 6.06
C PHE A 205 -9.34 6.83 6.96
N SER A 206 -8.07 6.46 7.17
CA SER A 206 -7.17 7.24 8.02
C SER A 206 -6.98 8.68 7.49
N LEU A 207 -7.07 9.66 8.40
CA LEU A 207 -7.01 11.10 8.10
C LEU A 207 -5.69 11.51 7.41
N GLY A 208 -4.59 10.81 7.67
CA GLY A 208 -3.29 11.02 7.01
C GLY A 208 -3.26 10.65 5.51
N ASN A 209 -4.33 10.05 4.97
CA ASN A 209 -4.38 9.56 3.59
C ASN A 209 -4.49 10.67 2.53
N ILE A 210 -4.45 11.95 2.90
CA ILE A 210 -4.29 13.03 1.92
C ILE A 210 -2.92 12.90 1.23
N HIS A 211 -1.86 12.65 2.01
CA HIS A 211 -0.51 12.44 1.48
C HIS A 211 -0.42 11.22 0.56
N ALA A 212 -1.27 10.22 0.78
CA ALA A 212 -1.38 9.03 -0.07
C ALA A 212 -1.93 9.31 -1.48
N SER A 213 -2.56 10.47 -1.70
CA SER A 213 -3.01 10.92 -3.04
C SER A 213 -2.17 12.08 -3.58
N SER A 214 -1.35 12.74 -2.75
CA SER A 214 -0.41 13.79 -3.17
C SER A 214 0.79 13.20 -3.93
N PHE A 215 1.61 14.09 -4.51
CA PHE A 215 2.86 13.75 -5.21
C PHE A 215 3.95 13.33 -4.22
N TYR A 216 3.75 12.20 -3.55
CA TYR A 216 4.66 11.71 -2.53
C TYR A 216 4.73 10.18 -2.49
N ASN A 217 5.81 9.62 -1.96
CA ASN A 217 6.09 8.19 -1.90
C ASN A 217 5.25 7.35 -0.92
N GLU A 218 4.32 7.91 -0.10
CA GLU A 218 3.69 7.14 1.00
C GLU A 218 2.99 5.88 0.51
N SER A 219 2.18 5.99 -0.54
CA SER A 219 1.34 4.88 -1.00
C SER A 219 2.17 3.71 -1.51
N ILE A 220 3.22 4.01 -2.28
CA ILE A 220 4.13 3.01 -2.83
C ILE A 220 4.94 2.37 -1.69
N PHE A 221 5.50 3.20 -0.81
CA PHE A 221 6.26 2.73 0.36
C PHE A 221 5.40 1.83 1.27
N SER A 222 4.18 2.28 1.59
CA SER A 222 3.22 1.55 2.41
C SER A 222 2.88 0.20 1.77
N CYS A 223 2.56 0.19 0.46
CA CYS A 223 2.26 -1.02 -0.29
C CYS A 223 3.37 -2.07 -0.18
N PHE A 224 4.61 -1.70 -0.51
CA PHE A 224 5.72 -2.64 -0.44
C PHE A 224 6.02 -3.09 1.00
N SER A 225 5.84 -2.21 1.99
CA SER A 225 6.09 -2.58 3.39
C SER A 225 5.08 -3.62 3.87
N ILE A 226 3.79 -3.40 3.60
CA ILE A 226 2.71 -4.32 3.95
C ILE A 226 2.87 -5.67 3.23
N TRP A 227 3.17 -5.66 1.93
CA TRP A 227 3.36 -6.91 1.19
C TRP A 227 4.65 -7.64 1.61
N GLY A 228 5.71 -6.92 1.95
CA GLY A 228 6.91 -7.49 2.56
C GLY A 228 6.59 -8.25 3.85
N PHE A 229 5.81 -7.65 4.76
CA PHE A 229 5.35 -8.31 5.98
C PHE A 229 4.41 -9.50 5.72
N ASN A 230 3.56 -9.43 4.69
CA ASN A 230 2.74 -10.58 4.27
C ASN A 230 3.62 -11.77 3.85
N PHE A 231 4.61 -11.53 3.00
CA PHE A 231 5.53 -12.59 2.55
C PHE A 231 6.39 -13.11 3.69
N LEU A 232 6.87 -12.24 4.58
CA LEU A 232 7.56 -12.65 5.80
C LEU A 232 6.68 -13.60 6.62
N GLN A 233 5.44 -13.20 6.91
CA GLN A 233 4.50 -14.02 7.68
C GLN A 233 4.23 -15.38 7.03
N LEU A 234 4.12 -15.43 5.70
CA LEU A 234 3.99 -16.68 4.95
C LEU A 234 5.25 -17.56 5.04
N CYS A 235 6.45 -16.97 5.05
CA CYS A 235 7.68 -17.71 5.29
C CYS A 235 7.67 -18.36 6.67
N ILE A 236 7.27 -17.61 7.71
CA ILE A 236 7.15 -18.12 9.08
C ILE A 236 6.16 -19.29 9.12
N SER A 237 4.96 -19.10 8.53
CA SER A 237 3.93 -20.14 8.45
C SER A 237 4.44 -21.42 7.81
N SER A 238 5.14 -21.30 6.68
CA SER A 238 5.58 -22.45 5.90
C SER A 238 6.66 -23.24 6.64
N LYS A 239 7.62 -22.54 7.29
CA LYS A 239 8.61 -23.17 8.17
C LYS A 239 7.94 -23.93 9.33
N LYS A 240 6.94 -23.33 9.99
CA LYS A 240 6.21 -23.97 11.11
C LYS A 240 5.48 -25.25 10.70
N ARG A 241 4.86 -25.27 9.51
CA ARG A 241 4.10 -26.43 9.01
C ARG A 241 4.95 -27.58 8.51
N GLY A 242 6.28 -27.48 8.57
CA GLY A 242 7.19 -28.48 7.99
C GLY A 242 7.08 -28.60 6.47
N GLU A 243 6.48 -27.61 5.79
CA GLU A 243 6.43 -27.56 4.35
C GLU A 243 7.86 -27.35 3.80
N LYS A 244 8.15 -27.86 2.60
CA LYS A 244 9.44 -27.61 1.94
C LYS A 244 9.70 -26.10 1.91
N LYS A 245 10.92 -25.69 2.29
CA LYS A 245 11.36 -24.29 2.27
C LYS A 245 10.91 -23.61 0.98
N ASN A 246 9.96 -22.70 1.09
CA ASN A 246 9.47 -21.95 -0.05
C ASN A 246 10.28 -20.66 -0.20
N TYR A 247 11.45 -20.78 -0.83
CA TYR A 247 12.35 -19.66 -1.10
C TYR A 247 11.70 -18.52 -1.89
N ILE A 248 10.59 -18.78 -2.57
CA ILE A 248 9.85 -17.76 -3.32
C ILE A 248 9.35 -16.66 -2.39
N TYR A 249 8.76 -17.01 -1.23
CA TYR A 249 8.26 -16.00 -0.30
C TYR A 249 9.41 -15.19 0.34
N GLU A 250 10.55 -15.82 0.57
CA GLU A 250 11.74 -15.16 1.11
C GLU A 250 12.30 -14.14 0.12
N ILE A 251 12.45 -14.54 -1.16
CA ILE A 251 12.88 -13.65 -2.24
C ILE A 251 11.89 -12.49 -2.40
N LEU A 252 10.58 -12.76 -2.42
CA LEU A 252 9.57 -11.71 -2.54
C LEU A 252 9.59 -10.74 -1.35
N CYS A 253 9.77 -11.25 -0.12
CA CYS A 253 9.93 -10.44 1.09
C CYS A 253 11.13 -9.49 0.97
N ILE A 254 12.31 -10.03 0.61
CA ILE A 254 13.54 -9.25 0.43
C ILE A 254 13.35 -8.19 -0.66
N LEU A 255 12.78 -8.56 -1.81
CA LEU A 255 12.53 -7.64 -2.91
C LEU A 255 11.58 -6.51 -2.49
N CYS A 256 10.51 -6.80 -1.74
CA CYS A 256 9.61 -5.79 -1.22
C CYS A 256 10.32 -4.80 -0.28
N PHE A 257 11.06 -5.30 0.72
CA PHE A 257 11.75 -4.43 1.68
C PHE A 257 12.94 -3.66 1.08
N ALA A 258 13.67 -4.27 0.13
CA ALA A 258 14.69 -3.57 -0.65
C ALA A 258 14.05 -2.43 -1.46
N THR A 259 12.91 -2.69 -2.11
CA THR A 259 12.16 -1.68 -2.85
C THR A 259 11.68 -0.55 -1.93
N CYS A 260 11.16 -0.85 -0.73
CA CYS A 260 10.83 0.18 0.27
C CYS A 260 12.00 1.13 0.56
N SER A 261 13.20 0.56 0.71
CA SER A 261 14.42 1.31 1.00
C SER A 261 14.80 2.28 -0.13
N CYS A 262 14.43 1.95 -1.39
CA CYS A 262 14.59 2.85 -2.53
C CYS A 262 13.59 4.02 -2.56
N PHE A 263 12.51 4.00 -1.78
CA PHE A 263 11.54 5.11 -1.74
C PHE A 263 11.71 6.01 -0.52
N ARG A 264 12.24 5.47 0.59
CA ARG A 264 12.57 6.22 1.81
C ARG A 264 13.78 5.58 2.48
N SER A 265 14.71 6.42 2.94
CA SER A 265 15.89 6.01 3.70
C SER A 265 15.53 5.17 4.93
N ASN A 266 14.47 5.56 5.66
CA ASN A 266 13.98 4.81 6.83
C ASN A 266 13.46 3.40 6.47
N GLY A 267 13.21 3.11 5.19
CA GLY A 267 12.85 1.77 4.71
C GLY A 267 13.92 0.72 5.01
N ILE A 268 15.18 1.13 5.19
CA ILE A 268 16.27 0.21 5.57
C ILE A 268 16.00 -0.52 6.89
N LEU A 269 15.22 0.09 7.79
CA LEU A 269 14.84 -0.53 9.05
C LEU A 269 13.97 -1.79 8.84
N PHE A 270 13.27 -1.90 7.72
CA PHE A 270 12.50 -3.10 7.37
C PHE A 270 13.36 -4.27 6.89
N LEU A 271 14.64 -4.06 6.59
CA LEU A 271 15.57 -5.15 6.31
C LEU A 271 16.08 -5.82 7.60
N ILE A 272 16.01 -5.13 8.75
CA ILE A 272 16.48 -5.65 10.04
C ILE A 272 15.80 -6.99 10.39
N PRO A 273 14.45 -7.12 10.36
CA PRO A 273 13.79 -8.39 10.68
C PRO A 273 14.20 -9.56 9.78
N VAL A 274 14.66 -9.30 8.55
CA VAL A 274 15.08 -10.34 7.61
C VAL A 274 16.37 -11.01 8.06
N PHE A 275 17.29 -10.26 8.70
CA PHE A 275 18.57 -10.81 9.16
C PHE A 275 18.45 -11.74 10.38
N PHE A 276 17.36 -11.63 11.13
CA PHE A 276 17.10 -12.44 12.33
C PHE A 276 16.19 -13.64 12.06
N PHE A 277 15.90 -13.94 10.78
CA PHE A 277 14.95 -14.97 10.35
C PHE A 277 15.60 -16.15 9.62
#